data_AF-A0A0H3EJ05-F1
#
_entry.id   AF-A0A0H3EJ05-F1
#
_cell.length_a   1.000
_cell.length_b   1.000
_cell.length_c   1.000
_cell.angle_alpha   90.00
_cell.angle_beta   90.00
_cell.angle_gamma   90.00
#
_symmetry.space_group_name_H-M   'P 1'
#
loop_
_entity.id
_entity.type
_entity.pdbx_description
1 polymer ?
#
loop_
_entity_poly.entity_id
_entity_poly.type
_entity_poly.pdbx_seq_one_letter_code
_entity_poly.pdbx_strand_id
1 'polypeptide(L)'
;MYAQRLAEHGYITVTADAAYQGASGGVPRNVDKPANRIEDIHGMADFISQYPGVDSTRIGLLGICGGGGYSLAAAETDKRFKSIATISMFNSGLVRRNGMQDSQLDTIQQRLKQASDARAQEVAGSEVLYSGDANLTDEQIAKLPFALYRQGYEYYWKTHAHPNIFRSVRDIVPSKRWQL
;
A
#
# COMPACT_ATOMS: atom_id res chain seq x y z
N MET A 1 -3.72 18.28 -5.82
CA MET A 1 -3.38 16.88 -6.16
C MET A 1 -1.88 16.80 -6.48
N TYR A 2 -1.14 15.76 -6.06
CA TYR A 2 0.34 15.72 -6.23
C TYR A 2 0.78 15.60 -7.70
N ALA A 3 0.21 14.65 -8.44
CA ALA A 3 0.52 14.47 -9.86
C ALA A 3 0.20 15.71 -10.70
N GLN A 4 -0.96 16.33 -10.45
CA GLN A 4 -1.31 17.60 -11.09
C GLN A 4 -0.29 18.71 -10.82
N ARG A 5 0.17 18.88 -9.57
CA ARG A 5 1.20 19.88 -9.25
C ARG A 5 2.53 19.59 -9.95
N LEU A 6 2.93 18.33 -10.02
CA LEU A 6 4.11 17.93 -10.80
C LEU A 6 3.90 18.24 -12.29
N ALA A 7 2.72 18.00 -12.84
CA ALA A 7 2.41 18.35 -14.23
C ALA A 7 2.49 19.86 -14.48
N GLU A 8 1.99 20.68 -13.55
CA GLU A 8 2.13 22.15 -13.56
C GLU A 8 3.59 22.61 -13.51
N HIS A 9 4.49 21.78 -12.96
CA HIS A 9 5.94 22.00 -12.94
C HIS A 9 6.68 21.38 -14.15
N GLY A 10 5.97 20.93 -15.18
CA GLY A 10 6.56 20.46 -16.44
C GLY A 10 6.91 18.97 -16.48
N TYR A 11 6.40 18.16 -15.53
CA TYR A 11 6.53 16.71 -15.58
C TYR A 11 5.37 16.06 -16.33
N ILE A 12 5.61 14.95 -17.01
CA ILE A 12 4.52 14.05 -17.42
C ILE A 12 4.29 13.07 -16.27
N THR A 13 3.05 12.94 -15.81
CA THR A 13 2.72 12.15 -14.62
C THR A 13 1.63 11.14 -14.90
N VAL A 14 1.77 9.94 -14.32
CA VAL A 14 0.72 8.92 -14.28
C VAL A 14 0.38 8.60 -12.82
N THR A 15 -0.91 8.42 -12.55
CA THR A 15 -1.41 7.86 -11.30
C THR A 15 -2.53 6.88 -11.63
N ALA A 16 -2.57 5.76 -10.93
CA ALA A 16 -3.62 4.76 -11.09
C ALA A 16 -4.10 4.29 -9.72
N ASP A 17 -5.35 3.81 -9.68
CA ASP A 17 -5.82 3.01 -8.56
C ASP A 17 -5.09 1.67 -8.56
N ALA A 18 -4.73 1.17 -7.38
CA ALA A 18 -4.07 -0.12 -7.25
C ALA A 18 -4.95 -1.25 -7.79
N ALA A 19 -4.34 -2.35 -8.25
CA ALA A 19 -5.10 -3.55 -8.57
C ALA A 19 -6.05 -3.92 -7.41
N TYR A 20 -7.24 -4.39 -7.74
CA TYR A 20 -8.32 -4.75 -6.79
C TYR A 20 -8.95 -3.57 -6.02
N GLN A 21 -8.51 -2.33 -6.25
CA GLN A 21 -8.97 -1.13 -5.53
C GLN A 21 -9.52 -0.07 -6.50
N GLY A 22 -10.29 0.88 -5.97
CA GLY A 22 -10.82 2.01 -6.73
C GLY A 22 -11.53 1.61 -8.03
N ALA A 23 -11.20 2.31 -9.12
CA ALA A 23 -11.67 2.03 -10.47
C ALA A 23 -10.87 0.93 -11.19
N SER A 24 -9.71 0.51 -10.67
CA SER A 24 -8.93 -0.58 -11.24
C SER A 24 -9.61 -1.93 -11.05
N GLY A 25 -9.45 -2.84 -12.01
CA GLY A 25 -10.08 -4.16 -12.02
C GLY A 25 -9.54 -5.12 -10.96
N GLY A 26 -10.00 -6.38 -11.00
CA GLY A 26 -9.54 -7.47 -10.12
C GLY A 26 -10.56 -7.88 -9.06
N VAL A 27 -10.62 -9.19 -8.80
CA VAL A 27 -11.44 -9.82 -7.75
C VAL A 27 -10.61 -10.81 -6.92
N PRO A 28 -10.87 -10.94 -5.60
CA PRO A 28 -11.84 -10.17 -4.80
C PRO A 28 -11.41 -8.70 -4.61
N ARG A 29 -12.37 -7.80 -4.37
CA ARG A 29 -12.10 -6.36 -4.18
C ARG A 29 -11.36 -6.07 -2.87
N ASN A 30 -10.68 -4.93 -2.82
CA ASN A 30 -9.96 -4.39 -1.67
C ASN A 30 -8.82 -5.30 -1.17
N VAL A 31 -8.24 -6.11 -2.06
CA VAL A 31 -7.03 -6.88 -1.76
C VAL A 31 -5.82 -5.97 -1.79
N ASP A 32 -4.99 -6.02 -0.75
CA ASP A 32 -3.68 -5.38 -0.72
C ASP A 32 -2.58 -6.44 -0.57
N LYS A 33 -2.09 -6.91 -1.73
CA LYS A 33 -0.95 -7.82 -1.82
C LYS A 33 0.26 -7.01 -2.26
N PRO A 34 1.35 -6.94 -1.46
CA PRO A 34 2.56 -6.18 -1.80
C PRO A 34 3.10 -6.46 -3.20
N ALA A 35 3.11 -7.72 -3.65
CA ALA A 35 3.56 -8.09 -4.99
C ALA A 35 2.75 -7.39 -6.09
N ASN A 36 1.43 -7.31 -5.93
CA ASN A 36 0.56 -6.63 -6.90
C ASN A 36 0.83 -5.12 -6.88
N ARG A 37 1.00 -4.52 -5.70
CA ARG A 37 1.28 -3.09 -5.57
C ARG A 37 2.61 -2.67 -6.19
N ILE A 38 3.62 -3.54 -6.08
CA ILE A 38 4.94 -3.35 -6.71
C ILE A 38 4.81 -3.52 -8.23
N GLU A 39 4.09 -4.55 -8.69
CA GLU A 39 3.85 -4.79 -10.12
C GLU A 39 3.05 -3.66 -10.78
N ASP A 40 2.05 -3.09 -10.07
CA ASP A 40 1.32 -1.91 -10.55
C ASP A 40 2.28 -0.73 -10.86
N ILE A 41 3.35 -0.58 -10.08
CA ILE A 41 4.37 0.47 -10.29
C ILE A 41 5.22 0.16 -11.53
N HIS A 42 5.60 -1.10 -11.74
CA HIS A 42 6.28 -1.52 -12.96
C HIS A 42 5.39 -1.32 -14.20
N GLY A 43 4.11 -1.68 -14.12
CA GLY A 43 3.14 -1.48 -15.19
C GLY A 43 2.88 0.00 -15.49
N MET A 44 2.82 0.87 -14.47
CA MET A 44 2.77 2.32 -14.68
C MET A 44 4.02 2.84 -15.39
N ALA A 45 5.21 2.29 -15.06
CA ALA A 45 6.45 2.63 -15.75
C ALA A 45 6.46 2.15 -17.20
N ASP A 46 5.96 0.94 -17.48
CA ASP A 46 5.80 0.43 -18.85
C ASP A 46 4.92 1.36 -19.68
N PHE A 47 3.77 1.76 -19.12
CA PHE A 47 2.82 2.63 -19.78
C PHE A 47 3.40 4.02 -20.05
N ILE A 48 3.91 4.71 -19.02
CA ILE A 48 4.39 6.08 -19.18
C ILE A 48 5.63 6.16 -20.08
N SER A 49 6.47 5.12 -20.10
CA SER A 49 7.65 5.07 -21.00
C SER A 49 7.30 5.15 -22.48
N GLN A 50 6.07 4.80 -22.85
CA GLN A 50 5.59 4.82 -24.23
C GLN A 50 4.73 6.06 -24.53
N TYR A 51 4.45 6.90 -23.54
CA TYR A 51 3.59 8.07 -23.71
C TYR A 51 4.32 9.18 -24.51
N PRO A 52 3.70 9.79 -25.53
CA PRO A 52 4.32 10.85 -26.32
C PRO A 52 4.89 11.99 -25.47
N GLY A 53 6.15 12.33 -25.71
CA GLY A 53 6.86 13.38 -24.97
C GLY A 53 7.58 12.91 -23.71
N VAL A 54 7.42 11.65 -23.28
CA VAL A 54 8.20 11.09 -22.17
C VAL A 54 9.60 10.70 -22.63
N ASP A 55 10.60 11.12 -21.86
CA ASP A 55 11.97 10.59 -21.93
C ASP A 55 12.10 9.39 -20.99
N SER A 56 12.13 8.18 -21.55
CA SER A 56 12.21 6.93 -20.80
C SER A 56 13.52 6.75 -20.03
N THR A 57 14.54 7.57 -20.31
CA THR A 57 15.79 7.59 -19.53
C THR A 57 15.68 8.41 -18.24
N ARG A 58 14.58 9.16 -18.04
CA ARG A 58 14.38 10.09 -16.91
C ARG A 58 13.09 9.83 -16.12
N ILE A 59 12.80 8.57 -15.82
CA ILE A 59 11.60 8.21 -15.05
C ILE A 59 11.89 8.34 -13.55
N GLY A 60 10.98 8.98 -12.81
CA GLY A 60 11.04 9.10 -11.35
C GLY A 60 9.81 8.51 -10.65
N LEU A 61 9.93 8.23 -9.36
CA LEU A 61 8.83 7.77 -8.50
C LEU A 61 8.57 8.74 -7.36
N LEU A 62 7.29 9.01 -7.11
CA LEU A 62 6.82 9.69 -5.90
C LEU A 62 5.86 8.76 -5.15
N GLY A 63 6.28 8.25 -4.00
CA GLY A 63 5.46 7.39 -3.15
C GLY A 63 4.95 8.10 -1.89
N ILE A 64 3.67 7.95 -1.57
CA ILE A 64 3.02 8.62 -0.43
C ILE A 64 2.51 7.56 0.54
N CYS A 65 2.74 7.73 1.84
CA CYS A 65 2.29 6.78 2.87
C CYS A 65 2.76 5.34 2.54
N GLY A 66 1.85 4.36 2.54
CA GLY A 66 2.14 2.97 2.15
C GLY A 66 2.70 2.85 0.72
N GLY A 67 2.29 3.75 -0.18
CA GLY A 67 2.84 3.85 -1.53
C GLY A 67 4.35 4.13 -1.54
N GLY A 68 4.87 4.85 -0.54
CA GLY A 68 6.32 5.06 -0.39
C GLY A 68 7.09 3.76 -0.18
N GLY A 69 6.57 2.85 0.63
CA GLY A 69 7.18 1.54 0.85
C GLY A 69 7.20 0.70 -0.43
N TYR A 70 6.09 0.69 -1.18
CA TYR A 70 6.01 -0.02 -2.45
C TYR A 70 6.89 0.62 -3.54
N SER A 71 7.00 1.95 -3.60
CA SER A 71 7.90 2.65 -4.53
C SER A 71 9.37 2.31 -4.30
N LEU A 72 9.81 2.23 -3.04
CA LEU A 72 11.17 1.80 -2.73
C LEU A 72 11.41 0.35 -3.16
N ALA A 73 10.50 -0.56 -2.84
CA ALA A 73 10.60 -1.97 -3.23
C ALA A 73 10.64 -2.17 -4.75
N ALA A 74 9.84 -1.42 -5.52
CA ALA A 74 9.88 -1.46 -6.98
C ALA A 74 11.22 -0.96 -7.54
N ALA A 75 11.78 0.11 -6.98
CA ALA A 75 13.04 0.67 -7.47
C ALA A 75 14.28 -0.15 -7.11
N GLU A 76 14.19 -1.02 -6.10
CA GLU A 76 15.24 -1.99 -5.80
C GLU A 76 15.48 -2.95 -6.98
N THR A 77 14.43 -3.34 -7.69
CA THR A 77 14.48 -4.34 -8.78
C THR A 77 14.42 -3.73 -10.19
N ASP A 78 13.87 -2.52 -10.36
CA ASP A 78 13.71 -1.87 -11.66
C ASP A 78 14.57 -0.60 -11.79
N LYS A 79 15.56 -0.66 -12.68
CA LYS A 79 16.57 0.39 -12.87
C LYS A 79 16.14 1.49 -13.84
N ARG A 80 14.90 1.46 -14.35
CA ARG A 80 14.34 2.58 -15.12
C ARG A 80 14.12 3.81 -14.24
N PHE A 81 13.80 3.60 -12.96
CA PHE A 81 13.63 4.67 -12.00
C PHE A 81 14.98 5.31 -11.63
N LYS A 82 15.15 6.60 -11.96
CA LYS A 82 16.39 7.37 -11.74
C LYS A 82 16.35 8.22 -10.48
N SER A 83 15.15 8.53 -10.02
CA SER A 83 14.93 9.31 -8.80
C SER A 83 13.70 8.78 -8.07
N ILE A 84 13.77 8.76 -6.75
CA ILE A 84 12.69 8.28 -5.89
C ILE A 84 12.54 9.28 -4.77
N ALA A 85 11.32 9.77 -4.56
CA ALA A 85 10.95 10.61 -3.44
C ALA A 85 9.81 9.93 -2.68
N THR A 86 9.80 10.08 -1.36
CA THR A 86 8.68 9.62 -0.55
C THR A 86 8.19 10.70 0.39
N ILE A 87 6.88 10.71 0.65
CA ILE A 87 6.23 11.65 1.57
C ILE A 87 5.50 10.84 2.64
N SER A 88 5.89 11.04 3.89
CA SER A 88 5.33 10.33 5.05
C SER A 88 5.29 8.81 4.85
N MET A 89 6.39 8.24 4.35
CA MET A 89 6.47 6.83 3.96
C MET A 89 6.09 5.89 5.10
N PHE A 90 5.27 4.89 4.79
CA PHE A 90 4.84 3.86 5.70
C PHE A 90 5.28 2.49 5.18
N ASN A 91 6.22 1.84 5.85
CA ASN A 91 6.64 0.49 5.48
C ASN A 91 5.67 -0.53 6.07
N SER A 92 4.67 -0.90 5.27
CA SER A 92 3.64 -1.86 5.68
C SER A 92 4.24 -3.20 6.12
N GLY A 93 5.21 -3.75 5.38
CA GLY A 93 5.83 -5.03 5.72
C GLY A 93 6.55 -5.01 7.07
N LEU A 94 7.27 -3.93 7.37
CA LEU A 94 7.95 -3.74 8.65
C LEU A 94 6.93 -3.67 9.80
N VAL A 95 5.87 -2.89 9.64
CA VAL A 95 4.81 -2.76 10.66
C VAL A 95 4.09 -4.08 10.89
N ARG A 96 3.81 -4.86 9.84
CA ARG A 96 3.18 -6.18 10.00
C ARG A 96 4.12 -7.16 10.70
N ARG A 97 5.44 -7.06 10.51
CA ARG A 97 6.43 -7.93 11.18
C ARG A 97 6.69 -7.53 12.64
N ASN A 98 6.99 -6.26 12.88
CA ASN A 98 7.53 -5.76 14.16
C ASN A 98 6.47 -5.07 15.03
N GLY A 99 5.27 -4.83 14.51
CA GLY A 99 4.32 -3.89 15.12
C GLY A 99 4.61 -2.44 14.72
N MET A 100 3.66 -1.56 15.00
CA MET A 100 3.85 -0.13 14.77
C MET A 100 4.89 0.39 15.77
N GLN A 101 5.88 1.16 15.29
CA GLN A 101 7.01 1.64 16.11
C GLN A 101 7.73 0.51 16.86
N ASP A 102 7.87 -0.66 16.22
CA ASP A 102 8.54 -1.83 16.78
C ASP A 102 7.96 -2.31 18.12
N SER A 103 6.68 -2.05 18.37
CA SER A 103 6.03 -2.34 19.66
C SER A 103 5.85 -3.84 19.96
N GLN A 104 6.22 -4.73 19.03
CA GLN A 104 5.93 -6.17 19.08
C GLN A 104 7.12 -7.02 18.62
N LEU A 105 8.36 -6.56 18.85
CA LEU A 105 9.57 -7.30 18.52
C LEU A 105 9.66 -8.67 19.21
N ASP A 106 9.11 -8.78 20.41
CA ASP A 106 9.04 -10.00 21.22
C ASP A 106 8.09 -11.08 20.66
N THR A 107 7.15 -10.70 19.78
CA THR A 107 6.14 -11.60 19.20
C THR A 107 6.33 -11.86 17.70
N ILE A 108 7.48 -11.49 17.11
CA ILE A 108 7.74 -11.64 15.66
C ILE A 108 7.44 -13.06 15.17
N GLN A 109 7.90 -14.10 15.87
CA GLN A 109 7.68 -15.50 15.42
C GLN A 109 6.19 -15.87 15.43
N GLN A 110 5.45 -15.42 16.44
CA GLN A 110 4.00 -15.62 16.50
C GLN A 110 3.30 -14.89 15.34
N ARG A 111 3.70 -13.65 15.03
CA ARG A 111 3.14 -12.87 13.92
C ARG A 111 3.44 -13.50 12.55
N LEU A 112 4.64 -14.03 12.35
CA LEU A 112 5.00 -14.77 11.13
C LEU A 112 4.20 -16.07 11.00
N LYS A 113 3.93 -16.76 12.12
CA LYS A 113 3.04 -17.93 12.14
C LYS A 113 1.62 -17.52 11.76
N GLN A 114 1.07 -16.46 12.35
CA GLN A 114 -0.27 -15.95 12.02
C GLN A 114 -0.41 -15.61 10.53
N ALA A 115 0.61 -14.99 9.92
CA ALA A 115 0.61 -14.73 8.48
C ALA A 115 0.58 -16.03 7.65
N SER A 116 1.33 -17.06 8.05
CA SER A 116 1.33 -18.36 7.38
C SER A 116 0.00 -19.09 7.54
N ASP A 117 -0.59 -19.07 8.74
CA ASP A 117 -1.89 -19.67 9.04
C ASP A 117 -3.00 -18.97 8.23
N ALA A 118 -2.99 -17.64 8.15
CA ALA A 118 -3.95 -16.86 7.37
C ALA A 118 -3.89 -17.20 5.87
N ARG A 119 -2.68 -17.45 5.34
CA ARG A 119 -2.52 -17.92 3.95
C ARG A 119 -3.12 -19.31 3.75
N ALA A 120 -2.92 -20.23 4.69
CA ALA A 120 -3.51 -21.56 4.61
C ALA A 120 -5.04 -21.51 4.66
N GLN A 121 -5.60 -20.65 5.51
CA GLN A 121 -7.05 -20.40 5.60
C GLN A 121 -7.62 -19.84 4.29
N GLU A 122 -6.92 -18.88 3.66
CA GLU A 122 -7.34 -18.34 2.36
C GLU A 122 -7.41 -19.44 1.29
N VAL A 123 -6.39 -20.31 1.21
CA VAL A 123 -6.37 -21.43 0.25
C VAL A 123 -7.50 -22.43 0.53
N ALA A 124 -7.83 -22.66 1.81
CA ALA A 124 -8.93 -23.53 2.20
C ALA A 124 -10.32 -22.93 1.92
N GLY A 125 -10.41 -21.69 1.39
CA GLY A 125 -11.68 -21.02 1.12
C GLY A 125 -12.43 -20.57 2.38
N SER A 126 -11.74 -20.50 3.51
CA SER A 126 -12.30 -20.00 4.78
C SER A 126 -12.52 -18.49 4.74
N GLU A 127 -13.28 -17.95 5.70
CA GLU A 127 -13.48 -16.50 5.83
C GLU A 127 -12.14 -15.78 5.97
N VAL A 128 -11.98 -14.70 5.22
CA VAL A 128 -10.71 -14.00 5.13
C VAL A 128 -10.69 -12.85 6.14
N LEU A 129 -9.67 -12.85 6.99
CA LEU A 129 -9.45 -11.79 7.96
C LEU A 129 -9.05 -10.50 7.25
N TYR A 130 -9.88 -9.47 7.41
CA TYR A 130 -9.56 -8.11 6.96
C TYR A 130 -8.80 -7.37 8.06
N SER A 131 -7.84 -6.53 7.66
CA SER A 131 -7.14 -5.63 8.57
C SER A 131 -7.72 -4.23 8.47
N GLY A 132 -7.93 -3.58 9.62
CA GLY A 132 -8.56 -2.27 9.72
C GLY A 132 -10.08 -2.34 9.56
N ASP A 133 -10.80 -2.18 10.66
CA ASP A 133 -12.27 -2.08 10.66
C ASP A 133 -12.67 -0.60 10.53
N ALA A 134 -13.35 -0.20 9.46
CA ALA A 134 -13.82 1.18 9.30
C ALA A 134 -14.94 1.59 10.26
N ASN A 135 -15.51 0.66 11.02
CA ASN A 135 -16.70 0.92 11.86
C ASN A 135 -16.36 1.02 13.35
N LEU A 136 -15.13 1.38 13.71
CA LEU A 136 -14.79 1.64 15.11
C LEU A 136 -15.60 2.83 15.66
N THR A 137 -16.12 2.67 16.87
CA THR A 137 -16.75 3.77 17.61
C THR A 137 -15.71 4.78 18.08
N ASP A 138 -16.15 6.00 18.41
CA ASP A 138 -15.28 7.07 18.92
C ASP A 138 -14.48 6.62 20.16
N GLU A 139 -15.11 5.83 21.03
CA GLU A 139 -14.47 5.26 22.21
C GLU A 139 -13.39 4.23 21.83
N GLN A 140 -13.66 3.39 20.83
CA GLN A 140 -12.66 2.42 20.33
C GLN A 140 -11.49 3.13 19.64
N ILE A 141 -11.77 4.16 18.84
CA ILE A 141 -10.74 4.99 18.19
C ILE A 141 -9.87 5.64 19.26
N ALA A 142 -10.46 6.24 20.30
CA ALA A 142 -9.71 6.89 21.38
C ALA A 142 -8.75 5.93 22.11
N LYS A 143 -9.07 4.63 22.18
CA LYS A 143 -8.25 3.58 22.81
C LYS A 143 -7.13 3.04 21.91
N LEU A 144 -7.09 3.38 20.62
CA LEU A 144 -6.01 2.92 19.74
C LEU A 144 -4.66 3.45 20.25
N PRO A 145 -3.60 2.62 20.31
CA PRO A 145 -2.35 3.00 20.97
C PRO A 145 -1.57 4.10 20.24
N PHE A 146 -1.68 4.18 18.91
CA PHE A 146 -0.90 5.10 18.10
C PHE A 146 -1.74 6.25 17.56
N ALA A 147 -1.25 7.48 17.74
CA ALA A 147 -1.90 8.70 17.25
C ALA A 147 -2.17 8.66 15.75
N LEU A 148 -1.26 8.07 14.97
CA LEU A 148 -1.41 7.85 13.54
C LEU A 148 -2.72 7.17 13.18
N TYR A 149 -3.09 6.11 13.91
CA TYR A 149 -4.34 5.40 13.64
C TYR A 149 -5.55 6.24 14.04
N ARG A 150 -5.52 6.89 15.20
CA ARG A 150 -6.62 7.77 15.66
C ARG A 150 -6.90 8.90 14.66
N GLN A 151 -5.85 9.61 14.28
CA GLN A 151 -5.91 10.71 13.31
C GLN A 151 -6.29 10.22 11.92
N GLY A 152 -5.82 9.03 11.51
CA GLY A 152 -6.24 8.39 10.27
C GLY A 152 -7.74 8.11 10.23
N TYR A 153 -8.30 7.56 11.31
CA TYR A 153 -9.74 7.35 11.44
C TYR A 153 -10.54 8.65 11.34
N GLU A 154 -10.14 9.67 12.09
CA GLU A 154 -10.78 10.99 12.07
C GLU A 154 -10.72 11.66 10.69
N TYR A 155 -9.55 11.61 10.04
CA TYR A 155 -9.35 12.26 8.75
C TYR A 155 -10.12 11.53 7.65
N TYR A 156 -9.84 10.23 7.46
CA TYR A 156 -10.32 9.49 6.30
C TYR A 156 -11.78 9.02 6.44
N TRP A 157 -12.29 8.78 7.65
CA TRP A 157 -13.66 8.25 7.82
C TRP A 157 -14.66 9.23 8.42
N LYS A 158 -14.22 10.38 8.96
CA LYS A 158 -15.14 11.39 9.50
C LYS A 158 -15.11 12.71 8.73
N THR A 159 -13.95 13.38 8.72
CA THR A 159 -13.87 14.77 8.24
C THR A 159 -13.69 14.89 6.73
N HIS A 160 -13.04 13.91 6.10
CA HIS A 160 -12.73 13.90 4.66
C HIS A 160 -13.13 12.57 3.99
N ALA A 161 -14.21 11.95 4.47
CA ALA A 161 -14.73 10.72 3.91
C ALA A 161 -15.12 10.91 2.43
N HIS A 162 -14.51 10.14 1.55
CA HIS A 162 -14.82 10.14 0.13
C HIS A 162 -15.86 9.05 -0.18
N PRO A 163 -16.84 9.26 -1.09
CA PRO A 163 -17.86 8.26 -1.42
C PRO A 163 -17.29 6.89 -1.85
N ASN A 164 -16.10 6.90 -2.48
CA ASN A 164 -15.39 5.71 -2.95
C ASN A 164 -14.31 5.21 -1.97
N ILE A 165 -14.34 5.63 -0.70
CA ILE A 165 -13.37 5.15 0.29
C ILE A 165 -13.63 3.67 0.60
N PHE A 166 -12.59 2.85 0.58
CA PHE A 166 -12.69 1.46 1.01
C PHE A 166 -12.84 1.40 2.54
N ARG A 167 -13.76 0.56 3.01
CA ARG A 167 -14.08 0.40 4.44
C ARG A 167 -13.26 -0.68 5.15
N SER A 168 -12.53 -1.49 4.39
CA SER A 168 -11.61 -2.47 4.94
C SER A 168 -10.62 -2.87 3.86
N VAL A 169 -9.44 -3.31 4.27
CA VAL A 169 -8.43 -3.85 3.35
C VAL A 169 -8.18 -5.30 3.69
N ARG A 170 -8.21 -6.14 2.66
CA ARG A 170 -7.77 -7.53 2.74
C ARG A 170 -6.25 -7.56 2.61
N ASP A 171 -5.60 -7.36 3.74
CA ASP A 171 -4.16 -7.53 3.88
C ASP A 171 -3.84 -9.02 3.93
N ILE A 172 -3.30 -9.55 2.85
CA ILE A 172 -2.68 -10.89 2.88
C ILE A 172 -1.20 -10.65 2.87
N VAL A 173 -0.55 -10.84 4.02
CA VAL A 173 0.91 -10.83 4.11
C VAL A 173 1.44 -12.03 3.32
N PRO A 174 2.07 -11.85 2.15
CA PRO A 174 2.70 -12.96 1.47
C PRO A 174 3.99 -13.24 2.22
N SER A 175 4.11 -14.43 2.82
CA SER A 175 5.43 -14.98 3.10
C SER A 175 6.12 -15.22 1.75
N LYS A 176 7.28 -14.54 1.58
CA LYS A 176 8.32 -14.70 0.55
C LYS A 176 7.97 -15.69 -0.57
N ARG A 177 7.67 -15.18 -1.77
CA ARG A 177 8.01 -15.88 -3.01
C ARG A 177 9.36 -15.28 -3.44
N TRP A 178 10.31 -16.13 -3.82
CA TRP A 178 11.74 -15.86 -4.08
C TRP A 178 12.69 -16.07 -2.87
N GLN A 179 12.85 -17.34 -2.48
CA GLN A 179 14.17 -17.90 -2.21
C GLN A 179 14.28 -19.15 -3.08
N LEU A 180 14.92 -18.97 -4.24
CA LEU A 180 15.80 -19.87 -5.00
C LEU A 180 16.16 -19.14 -6.29
#